data_AF-A0A8J9YV32-F1
#
_entry.id   AF-A0A8J9YV32-F1
#
_cell.length_a   1.000
_cell.length_b   1.000
_cell.length_c   1.000
_cell.angle_alpha   90.00
_cell.angle_beta   90.00
_cell.angle_gamma   90.00
#
_symmetry.space_group_name_H-M   'P 1'
#
loop_
_entity.id
_entity.type
_entity.pdbx_description
1 polymer ?
#
loop_
_entity_poly.entity_id
_entity_poly.type
_entity_poly.pdbx_seq_one_letter_code
_entity_poly.pdbx_strand_id
1 'polypeptide(L)'
;MKKKSHSFPPTSDWRVARIGEYLGIGTEPQNLRYIFGALINAGVKLRTGMSYREGLECTDTTFNGVRVRVYEPASAGQSSGKVPGLVFIHGGGWVMLSVDAFDELTAHVSKELGTVVVSVEYRLAPEHVFPAAFDDSIAATKFFLRNAEKYNVDPARISISGDSAGGNLAAAVTLALAKEKGLPKLKTQALLYPALQAIDFHTPSYLDHGHLNTLTKDLMVAYWIWYLNNDQSFGEAFKANNHTSDQLKKSQYAGYVDHKMVRPNLRPKVVKPVNKENIEFPEIPNIVTILDPHFAPLS
;
A
#
# COMPACT_ATOMS: atom_id res chain seq x y z
N MET A 1 -1.22 -49.62 12.02
CA MET A 1 -1.57 -48.19 11.85
C MET A 1 -0.74 -47.35 12.83
N LYS A 2 0.30 -46.64 12.36
CA LYS A 2 1.07 -45.70 13.20
C LYS A 2 0.51 -44.29 12.99
N LYS A 3 -0.03 -43.67 14.04
CA LYS A 3 -0.40 -42.25 14.05
C LYS A 3 0.88 -41.43 13.88
N LYS A 4 1.00 -40.68 12.78
CA LYS A 4 2.03 -39.64 12.65
C LYS A 4 1.66 -38.52 13.63
N SER A 5 2.48 -38.28 14.65
CA SER A 5 2.38 -37.08 15.47
C SER A 5 2.81 -35.88 14.63
N HIS A 6 1.90 -34.96 14.35
CA HIS A 6 2.27 -33.66 13.81
C HIS A 6 2.70 -32.79 14.98
N SER A 7 4.03 -32.64 15.14
CA SER A 7 4.60 -31.64 16.03
C SER A 7 4.42 -30.27 15.38
N PHE A 8 3.75 -29.35 16.09
CA PHE A 8 3.65 -27.96 15.65
C PHE A 8 5.03 -27.29 15.65
N PRO A 9 5.34 -26.46 14.65
CA PRO A 9 6.59 -25.71 14.62
C PRO A 9 6.66 -24.69 15.77
N PRO A 10 7.87 -24.35 16.26
CA PRO A 10 8.06 -23.37 17.33
C PRO A 10 7.44 -22.01 16.99
N THR A 11 7.04 -21.25 18.02
CA THR A 11 6.27 -19.98 17.90
C THR A 11 6.93 -18.91 17.02
N SER A 12 8.25 -18.99 16.77
CA SER A 12 9.00 -18.13 15.85
C SER A 12 8.73 -18.37 14.36
N ASP A 13 8.10 -19.49 13.99
CA ASP A 13 7.75 -19.86 12.61
C ASP A 13 6.32 -19.47 12.21
N TRP A 14 5.51 -18.95 13.14
CA TRP A 14 4.11 -18.56 12.91
C TRP A 14 3.98 -17.19 12.24
N ARG A 15 4.73 -16.97 11.15
CA ARG A 15 4.64 -15.75 10.35
C ARG A 15 3.36 -15.81 9.53
N VAL A 16 2.58 -14.72 9.49
CA VAL A 16 1.33 -14.66 8.72
C VAL A 16 1.54 -15.03 7.24
N ALA A 17 2.67 -14.61 6.66
CA ALA A 17 3.08 -15.01 5.31
C ALA A 17 3.28 -16.53 5.12
N ARG A 18 3.60 -17.27 6.19
CA ARG A 18 3.76 -18.73 6.16
C ARG A 18 2.51 -19.49 6.59
N ILE A 19 1.52 -18.86 7.21
CA ILE A 19 0.28 -19.56 7.59
C ILE A 19 -0.44 -20.10 6.35
N GLY A 20 -0.45 -19.34 5.24
CA GLY A 20 -0.94 -19.84 3.95
C GLY A 20 -0.17 -21.08 3.48
N GLU A 21 1.17 -20.98 3.42
CA GLU A 21 2.04 -22.10 3.03
C GLU A 21 1.89 -23.33 3.92
N TYR A 22 1.83 -23.16 5.25
CA TYR A 22 1.65 -24.26 6.22
C TYR A 22 0.27 -24.92 6.14
N LEU A 23 -0.75 -24.18 5.71
CA LEU A 23 -2.11 -24.69 5.50
C LEU A 23 -2.32 -25.24 4.07
N GLY A 24 -1.29 -25.22 3.21
CA GLY A 24 -1.40 -25.63 1.81
C GLY A 24 -2.22 -24.67 0.94
N ILE A 25 -2.45 -23.45 1.43
CA ILE A 25 -3.18 -22.39 0.76
C ILE A 25 -2.12 -21.52 0.06
N GLY A 26 -1.96 -21.68 -1.25
CA GLY A 26 -0.94 -20.96 -2.03
C GLY A 26 -1.01 -19.44 -1.89
N THR A 27 0.04 -18.73 -2.28
CA THR A 27 0.17 -17.27 -2.17
C THR A 27 -0.64 -16.48 -3.21
N GLU A 28 -1.58 -17.13 -3.90
CA GLU A 28 -2.44 -16.48 -4.89
C GLU A 28 -3.24 -15.30 -4.29
N PRO A 29 -3.48 -14.22 -5.06
CA PRO A 29 -4.20 -13.04 -4.58
C PRO A 29 -5.53 -13.35 -3.89
N GLN A 30 -6.31 -14.29 -4.41
CA GLN A 30 -7.61 -14.68 -3.85
C GLN A 30 -7.47 -15.35 -2.49
N ASN A 31 -6.41 -16.14 -2.29
CA ASN A 31 -6.13 -16.79 -1.02
C ASN A 31 -5.68 -15.79 0.05
N LEU A 32 -4.84 -14.81 -0.32
CA LEU A 32 -4.45 -13.73 0.57
C LEU A 32 -5.67 -12.91 1.00
N ARG A 33 -6.53 -12.51 0.05
CA ARG A 33 -7.80 -11.82 0.34
C ARG A 33 -8.69 -12.64 1.26
N TYR A 34 -8.80 -13.94 1.04
CA TYR A 34 -9.62 -14.82 1.88
C TYR A 34 -9.07 -14.92 3.31
N ILE A 35 -7.77 -15.17 3.48
CA ILE A 35 -7.15 -15.30 4.81
C ILE A 35 -7.24 -13.98 5.57
N PHE A 36 -6.79 -12.87 4.95
CA PHE A 36 -6.82 -11.57 5.60
C PHE A 36 -8.24 -11.07 5.84
N GLY A 37 -9.14 -11.25 4.87
CA GLY A 37 -10.55 -10.94 5.02
C GLY A 37 -11.19 -11.73 6.16
N ALA A 38 -10.90 -13.01 6.30
CA ALA A 38 -11.40 -13.83 7.40
C ALA A 38 -10.85 -13.39 8.77
N LEU A 39 -9.55 -13.08 8.85
CA LEU A 39 -8.93 -12.58 10.09
C LEU A 39 -9.46 -11.22 10.50
N ILE A 40 -9.61 -10.30 9.55
CA ILE A 40 -10.16 -8.95 9.78
C ILE A 40 -11.63 -9.07 10.18
N ASN A 41 -12.44 -9.84 9.46
CA ASN A 41 -13.84 -10.03 9.80
C ASN A 41 -14.02 -10.71 11.16
N ALA A 42 -13.15 -11.66 11.53
CA ALA A 42 -13.14 -12.25 12.85
C ALA A 42 -12.75 -11.23 13.93
N GLY A 43 -11.72 -10.40 13.67
CA GLY A 43 -11.32 -9.31 14.56
C GLY A 43 -12.42 -8.26 14.75
N VAL A 44 -13.06 -7.84 13.66
CA VAL A 44 -14.21 -6.91 13.66
C VAL A 44 -15.38 -7.52 14.43
N LYS A 45 -15.74 -8.79 14.18
CA LYS A 45 -16.81 -9.51 14.92
C LYS A 45 -16.48 -9.78 16.39
N LEU A 46 -15.21 -9.90 16.75
CA LEU A 46 -14.81 -9.98 18.17
C LEU A 46 -14.83 -8.59 18.84
N ARG A 47 -14.75 -7.52 18.05
CA ARG A 47 -14.90 -6.12 18.46
C ARG A 47 -16.33 -5.58 18.30
N THR A 48 -17.30 -6.38 17.80
CA THR A 48 -18.68 -5.92 17.67
C THR A 48 -19.30 -5.74 19.05
N GLY A 49 -19.35 -4.46 19.45
CA GLY A 49 -19.88 -3.97 20.72
C GLY A 49 -19.50 -2.51 21.07
N MET A 50 -18.66 -1.81 20.31
CA MET A 50 -18.08 -0.52 20.75
C MET A 50 -18.17 0.65 19.75
N SER A 51 -18.88 1.72 20.17
CA SER A 51 -18.61 3.18 20.14
C SER A 51 -17.72 3.86 19.07
N TYR A 52 -16.91 3.20 18.24
CA TYR A 52 -15.89 3.90 17.45
C TYR A 52 -16.46 4.82 16.35
N ARG A 53 -17.70 4.61 15.88
CA ARG A 53 -18.41 5.56 14.99
C ARG A 53 -19.30 6.56 15.72
N GLU A 54 -19.49 6.45 17.03
CA GLU A 54 -20.36 7.33 17.81
C GLU A 54 -19.97 8.81 17.66
N GLY A 55 -20.90 9.68 17.27
CA GLY A 55 -20.58 11.08 16.99
C GLY A 55 -19.91 11.32 15.62
N LEU A 56 -19.94 10.34 14.72
CA LEU A 56 -19.65 10.52 13.30
C LEU A 56 -20.91 10.23 12.46
N GLU A 57 -21.13 11.03 11.43
CA GLU A 57 -21.97 10.65 10.30
C GLU A 57 -21.06 9.91 9.29
N CYS A 58 -21.44 8.68 8.92
CA CYS A 58 -20.66 7.84 8.02
C CYS A 58 -21.50 7.51 6.79
N THR A 59 -21.03 7.87 5.60
CA THR A 59 -21.78 7.67 4.35
C THR A 59 -20.93 6.98 3.29
N ASP A 60 -21.46 5.88 2.74
CA ASP A 60 -20.92 5.25 1.54
C ASP A 60 -21.51 5.92 0.30
N THR A 61 -20.64 6.41 -0.58
CA THR A 61 -21.04 7.13 -1.80
C THR A 61 -20.02 6.93 -2.92
N THR A 62 -20.16 7.65 -4.03
CA THR A 62 -19.23 7.59 -5.16
C THR A 62 -18.72 8.96 -5.57
N PHE A 63 -17.40 9.08 -5.72
CA PHE A 63 -16.71 10.27 -6.20
C PHE A 63 -16.18 10.00 -7.61
N ASN A 64 -16.85 10.58 -8.61
CA ASN A 64 -16.52 10.35 -10.02
C ASN A 64 -16.45 8.86 -10.41
N GLY A 65 -17.41 8.05 -9.93
CA GLY A 65 -17.48 6.61 -10.19
C GLY A 65 -16.63 5.73 -9.27
N VAL A 66 -15.79 6.31 -8.41
CA VAL A 66 -14.99 5.59 -7.42
C VAL A 66 -15.77 5.51 -6.11
N ARG A 67 -15.89 4.31 -5.52
CA ARG A 67 -16.53 4.16 -4.21
C ARG A 67 -15.68 4.83 -3.14
N VAL A 68 -16.33 5.50 -2.20
CA VAL A 68 -15.69 6.12 -1.04
C VAL A 68 -16.58 5.96 0.18
N ARG A 69 -15.96 5.95 1.36
CA ARG A 69 -16.65 6.15 2.64
C ARG A 69 -16.23 7.49 3.23
N VAL A 70 -17.20 8.34 3.51
CA VAL A 70 -17.00 9.66 4.12
C VAL A 70 -17.32 9.57 5.61
N TYR A 71 -16.44 10.11 6.45
CA TYR A 71 -16.61 10.21 7.91
C TYR A 71 -16.65 11.70 8.26
N GLU A 72 -17.77 12.16 8.77
CA GLU A 72 -18.02 13.54 9.14
C GLU A 72 -18.22 13.62 10.66
N PRO A 73 -17.34 14.29 11.41
CA PRO A 73 -17.52 14.39 12.84
C PRO A 73 -18.69 15.31 13.16
N ALA A 74 -19.48 14.98 14.18
CA ALA A 74 -20.66 15.77 14.58
C ALA A 74 -20.30 17.24 14.91
N SER A 75 -19.06 17.50 15.31
CA SER A 75 -18.51 18.85 15.50
C SER A 75 -18.43 19.66 14.20
N ALA A 76 -18.33 19.03 13.04
CA ALA A 76 -18.29 19.71 11.74
C ALA A 76 -19.59 20.49 11.48
N GLY A 77 -20.75 19.97 11.87
CA GLY A 77 -22.03 20.69 11.73
C GLY A 77 -22.28 21.76 12.81
N GLN A 78 -21.51 21.75 13.89
CA GLN A 78 -21.70 22.64 15.05
C GLN A 78 -20.69 23.79 15.13
N SER A 79 -19.56 23.68 14.42
CA SER A 79 -18.56 24.74 14.36
C SER A 79 -19.03 25.90 13.48
N SER A 80 -18.79 27.14 13.90
CA SER A 80 -19.12 28.36 13.14
C SER A 80 -18.28 28.56 11.87
N GLY A 81 -17.46 27.58 11.48
CA GLY A 81 -16.59 27.63 10.32
C GLY A 81 -16.37 26.25 9.69
N LYS A 82 -15.79 26.23 8.49
CA LYS A 82 -15.43 25.00 7.79
C LYS A 82 -14.36 24.22 8.56
N VAL A 83 -14.33 22.88 8.46
CA VAL A 83 -13.33 22.00 9.10
C VAL A 83 -12.22 21.57 8.12
N PRO A 84 -11.09 20.99 8.58
CA PRO A 84 -10.13 20.35 7.69
C PRO A 84 -10.71 19.11 6.98
N GLY A 85 -10.04 18.67 5.92
CA GLY A 85 -10.35 17.44 5.21
C GLY A 85 -9.13 16.53 5.07
N LEU A 86 -9.35 15.22 5.03
CA LEU A 86 -8.32 14.22 4.81
C LEU A 86 -8.81 13.20 3.78
N VAL A 87 -8.06 13.03 2.69
CA VAL A 87 -8.21 11.86 1.83
C VAL A 87 -7.32 10.75 2.38
N PHE A 88 -7.90 9.59 2.66
CA PHE A 88 -7.19 8.40 3.12
C PHE A 88 -7.24 7.30 2.06
N ILE A 89 -6.07 6.76 1.70
CA ILE A 89 -5.93 5.65 0.76
C ILE A 89 -5.38 4.46 1.52
N HIS A 90 -6.12 3.35 1.54
CA HIS A 90 -5.74 2.17 2.31
C HIS A 90 -4.56 1.40 1.71
N GLY A 91 -3.85 0.64 2.54
CA GLY A 91 -2.79 -0.27 2.15
C GLY A 91 -3.31 -1.62 1.65
N GLY A 92 -2.46 -2.64 1.71
CA GLY A 92 -2.79 -4.00 1.24
C GLY A 92 -2.13 -4.38 -0.09
N GLY A 93 -0.95 -3.81 -0.38
CA GLY A 93 -0.14 -4.24 -1.53
C GLY A 93 -0.83 -4.07 -2.88
N TRP A 94 -1.74 -3.10 -3.02
CA TRP A 94 -2.62 -2.87 -4.19
C TRP A 94 -3.54 -4.06 -4.54
N VAL A 95 -3.53 -5.12 -3.73
CA VAL A 95 -4.12 -6.41 -4.07
C VAL A 95 -5.23 -6.81 -3.10
N MET A 96 -5.23 -6.30 -1.88
CA MET A 96 -6.18 -6.70 -0.83
C MET A 96 -6.56 -5.52 0.06
N LEU A 97 -7.42 -5.81 1.05
CA LEU A 97 -8.06 -4.85 1.96
C LEU A 97 -9.09 -3.96 1.26
N SER A 98 -9.76 -3.13 2.05
CA SER A 98 -10.88 -2.30 1.63
C SER A 98 -11.12 -1.18 2.64
N VAL A 99 -12.03 -0.28 2.33
CA VAL A 99 -12.54 0.73 3.28
C VAL A 99 -13.12 0.10 4.55
N ASP A 100 -13.68 -1.11 4.47
CA ASP A 100 -14.19 -1.82 5.64
C ASP A 100 -13.06 -2.31 6.57
N ALA A 101 -11.94 -2.73 6.01
CA ALA A 101 -10.77 -3.15 6.79
C ALA A 101 -10.12 -1.99 7.56
N PHE A 102 -10.27 -0.76 7.04
CA PHE A 102 -9.70 0.46 7.63
C PHE A 102 -10.73 1.29 8.41
N ASP A 103 -11.95 0.80 8.56
CA ASP A 103 -13.08 1.58 9.05
C ASP A 103 -12.86 2.15 10.46
N GLU A 104 -12.32 1.34 11.36
CA GLU A 104 -12.00 1.75 12.73
C GLU A 104 -10.90 2.82 12.75
N LEU A 105 -9.86 2.66 11.93
CA LEU A 105 -8.76 3.62 11.84
C LEU A 105 -9.24 4.96 11.31
N THR A 106 -9.98 4.98 10.20
CA THR A 106 -10.45 6.22 9.57
C THR A 106 -11.50 6.93 10.40
N ALA A 107 -12.40 6.19 11.06
CA ALA A 107 -13.33 6.76 12.04
C ALA A 107 -12.57 7.40 13.22
N HIS A 108 -11.60 6.70 13.79
CA HIS A 108 -10.80 7.23 14.90
C HIS A 108 -10.03 8.50 14.49
N VAL A 109 -9.38 8.50 13.33
CA VAL A 109 -8.69 9.68 12.79
C VAL A 109 -9.64 10.86 12.59
N SER A 110 -10.86 10.62 12.07
CA SER A 110 -11.86 11.67 11.89
C SER A 110 -12.24 12.33 13.22
N LYS A 111 -12.46 11.53 14.27
CA LYS A 111 -12.79 12.02 15.62
C LYS A 111 -11.65 12.79 16.27
N GLU A 112 -10.48 12.17 16.36
CA GLU A 112 -9.33 12.73 17.08
C GLU A 112 -8.86 14.05 16.47
N LEU A 113 -8.95 14.18 15.14
CA LEU A 113 -8.53 15.39 14.44
C LEU A 113 -9.67 16.38 14.20
N GLY A 114 -10.92 16.01 14.49
CA GLY A 114 -12.09 16.83 14.15
C GLY A 114 -12.16 17.17 12.65
N THR A 115 -11.81 16.22 11.80
CA THR A 115 -11.68 16.39 10.34
C THR A 115 -12.64 15.49 9.59
N VAL A 116 -13.12 15.95 8.43
CA VAL A 116 -13.78 15.04 7.48
C VAL A 116 -12.73 14.11 6.89
N VAL A 117 -12.99 12.81 6.87
CA VAL A 117 -12.11 11.80 6.25
C VAL A 117 -12.86 11.17 5.07
N VAL A 118 -12.22 11.11 3.90
CA VAL A 118 -12.69 10.39 2.72
C VAL A 118 -11.78 9.19 2.51
N SER A 119 -12.28 7.99 2.81
CA SER A 119 -11.58 6.72 2.60
C SER A 119 -11.89 6.19 1.20
N VAL A 120 -10.86 5.99 0.38
CA VAL A 120 -10.98 5.62 -1.04
C VAL A 120 -10.95 4.11 -1.22
N GLU A 121 -12.00 3.56 -1.85
CA GLU A 121 -12.09 2.16 -2.25
C GLU A 121 -11.64 2.03 -3.72
N TYR A 122 -10.34 1.93 -3.93
CA TYR A 122 -9.76 1.82 -5.27
C TYR A 122 -9.77 0.38 -5.79
N ARG A 123 -9.76 0.21 -7.12
CA ARG A 123 -9.70 -1.11 -7.77
C ARG A 123 -8.37 -1.82 -7.51
N LEU A 124 -8.43 -3.13 -7.26
CA LEU A 124 -7.30 -3.94 -6.85
C LEU A 124 -6.71 -4.78 -8.00
N ALA A 125 -5.40 -4.97 -7.97
CA ALA A 125 -4.69 -5.96 -8.77
C ALA A 125 -4.95 -7.38 -8.22
N PRO A 126 -4.84 -8.44 -9.05
CA PRO A 126 -4.45 -8.44 -10.47
C PRO A 126 -5.59 -8.14 -11.45
N GLU A 127 -6.84 -8.04 -11.01
CA GLU A 127 -7.98 -7.76 -11.90
C GLU A 127 -7.89 -6.37 -12.53
N HIS A 128 -7.34 -5.42 -11.77
CA HIS A 128 -7.11 -4.05 -12.18
C HIS A 128 -5.68 -3.63 -11.81
N VAL A 129 -4.76 -3.94 -12.71
CA VAL A 129 -3.32 -3.60 -12.61
C VAL A 129 -3.06 -2.10 -12.73
N PHE A 130 -1.82 -1.66 -12.51
CA PHE A 130 -1.43 -0.27 -12.74
C PHE A 130 -1.83 0.20 -14.17
N PRO A 131 -2.41 1.40 -14.32
CA PRO A 131 -2.58 2.47 -13.32
C PRO A 131 -3.92 2.51 -12.58
N ALA A 132 -4.74 1.45 -12.59
CA ALA A 132 -6.14 1.52 -12.12
C ALA A 132 -6.32 2.06 -10.68
N ALA A 133 -5.52 1.59 -9.72
CA ALA A 133 -5.57 2.06 -8.34
C ALA A 133 -5.18 3.55 -8.20
N PHE A 134 -4.20 3.99 -9.00
CA PHE A 134 -3.78 5.39 -9.07
C PHE A 134 -4.87 6.26 -9.71
N ASP A 135 -5.47 5.82 -10.80
CA ASP A 135 -6.55 6.51 -11.50
C ASP A 135 -7.78 6.72 -10.60
N ASP A 136 -8.16 5.70 -9.83
CA ASP A 136 -9.26 5.79 -8.88
C ASP A 136 -8.92 6.76 -7.74
N SER A 137 -7.72 6.65 -7.19
CA SER A 137 -7.25 7.51 -6.10
C SER A 137 -7.18 8.98 -6.50
N ILE A 138 -6.66 9.29 -7.69
CA ILE A 138 -6.61 10.66 -8.19
C ILE A 138 -8.01 11.18 -8.54
N ALA A 139 -8.89 10.35 -9.13
CA ALA A 139 -10.25 10.74 -9.46
C ALA A 139 -11.06 11.11 -8.20
N ALA A 140 -11.01 10.27 -7.16
CA ALA A 140 -11.68 10.53 -5.89
C ALA A 140 -11.11 11.79 -5.21
N THR A 141 -9.78 11.94 -5.19
CA THR A 141 -9.11 13.12 -4.60
C THR A 141 -9.50 14.40 -5.31
N LYS A 142 -9.49 14.43 -6.65
CA LYS A 142 -9.91 15.59 -7.44
C LYS A 142 -11.37 15.95 -7.20
N PHE A 143 -12.25 14.94 -7.13
CA PHE A 143 -13.66 15.17 -6.83
C PHE A 143 -13.80 15.85 -5.46
N PHE A 144 -13.13 15.33 -4.43
CA PHE A 144 -13.19 15.90 -3.09
C PHE A 144 -12.64 17.33 -3.06
N LEU A 145 -11.48 17.60 -3.67
CA LEU A 145 -10.90 18.95 -3.76
C LEU A 145 -11.86 19.96 -4.41
N ARG A 146 -12.61 19.56 -5.45
CA ARG A 146 -13.60 20.43 -6.12
C ARG A 146 -14.88 20.64 -5.31
N ASN A 147 -15.22 19.70 -4.44
CA ASN A 147 -16.53 19.64 -3.78
C ASN A 147 -16.44 19.75 -2.26
N ALA A 148 -15.27 20.07 -1.70
CA ALA A 148 -14.99 20.06 -0.28
C ALA A 148 -16.01 20.87 0.54
N GLU A 149 -16.45 22.01 0.02
CA GLU A 149 -17.42 22.87 0.71
C GLU A 149 -18.76 22.18 0.95
N LYS A 150 -19.14 21.19 0.13
CA LYS A 150 -20.36 20.38 0.32
C LYS A 150 -20.30 19.51 1.58
N TYR A 151 -19.09 19.22 2.07
CA TYR A 151 -18.83 18.45 3.29
C TYR A 151 -18.44 19.38 4.46
N ASN A 152 -18.76 20.68 4.36
CA ASN A 152 -18.29 21.72 5.28
C ASN A 152 -16.74 21.75 5.45
N VAL A 153 -15.99 21.33 4.44
CA VAL A 153 -14.52 21.32 4.46
C VAL A 153 -13.96 22.59 3.83
N ASP A 154 -12.92 23.14 4.45
CA ASP A 154 -12.12 24.24 3.90
C ASP A 154 -11.18 23.71 2.82
N PRO A 155 -11.35 24.09 1.54
CA PRO A 155 -10.52 23.59 0.45
C PRO A 155 -9.02 23.89 0.61
N ALA A 156 -8.65 24.91 1.42
CA ALA A 156 -7.26 25.26 1.69
C ALA A 156 -6.61 24.38 2.79
N ARG A 157 -7.38 23.51 3.45
CA ARG A 157 -6.95 22.65 4.56
C ARG A 157 -7.27 21.18 4.31
N ILE A 158 -7.07 20.73 3.06
CA ILE A 158 -7.21 19.33 2.68
C ILE A 158 -5.84 18.66 2.64
N SER A 159 -5.72 17.54 3.32
CA SER A 159 -4.52 16.71 3.38
C SER A 159 -4.77 15.36 2.73
N ILE A 160 -3.70 14.63 2.43
CA ILE A 160 -3.76 13.24 1.95
C ILE A 160 -2.90 12.34 2.82
N SER A 161 -3.36 11.12 3.03
CA SER A 161 -2.65 10.11 3.81
C SER A 161 -2.90 8.71 3.23
N GLY A 162 -2.00 7.79 3.56
CA GLY A 162 -2.20 6.37 3.29
C GLY A 162 -1.10 5.52 3.91
N ASP A 163 -1.39 4.23 4.09
CA ASP A 163 -0.45 3.26 4.63
C ASP A 163 0.08 2.31 3.57
N SER A 164 1.35 1.92 3.67
CA SER A 164 1.96 0.93 2.78
C SER A 164 1.76 1.26 1.28
N ALA A 165 1.00 0.44 0.55
CA ALA A 165 0.57 0.68 -0.84
C ALA A 165 -0.32 1.93 -1.00
N GLY A 166 -1.16 2.25 -0.03
CA GLY A 166 -1.92 3.49 -0.01
C GLY A 166 -1.04 4.70 0.23
N GLY A 167 0.06 4.55 0.98
CA GLY A 167 1.10 5.57 1.11
C GLY A 167 1.86 5.83 -0.20
N ASN A 168 2.08 4.78 -1.01
CA ASN A 168 2.57 4.92 -2.38
C ASN A 168 1.59 5.74 -3.24
N LEU A 169 0.30 5.37 -3.23
CA LEU A 169 -0.74 6.08 -3.98
C LEU A 169 -0.90 7.53 -3.53
N ALA A 170 -0.85 7.81 -2.22
CA ALA A 170 -0.91 9.16 -1.67
C ALA A 170 0.24 10.05 -2.16
N ALA A 171 1.47 9.50 -2.21
CA ALA A 171 2.62 10.20 -2.76
C ALA A 171 2.47 10.43 -4.28
N ALA A 172 2.08 9.40 -5.04
CA ALA A 172 1.84 9.50 -6.48
C ALA A 172 0.77 10.55 -6.83
N VAL A 173 -0.37 10.54 -6.14
CA VAL A 173 -1.47 11.51 -6.31
C VAL A 173 -0.99 12.92 -5.99
N THR A 174 -0.22 13.09 -4.91
CA THR A 174 0.35 14.40 -4.55
C THR A 174 1.26 14.93 -5.66
N LEU A 175 2.13 14.08 -6.22
CA LEU A 175 3.02 14.45 -7.33
C LEU A 175 2.25 14.86 -8.59
N ALA A 176 1.20 14.11 -8.94
CA ALA A 176 0.37 14.41 -10.09
C ALA A 176 -0.40 15.75 -9.93
N LEU A 177 -1.01 15.96 -8.75
CA LEU A 177 -1.80 17.15 -8.46
C LEU A 177 -0.95 18.41 -8.27
N ALA A 178 0.33 18.28 -7.89
CA ALA A 178 1.23 19.42 -7.75
C ALA A 178 1.40 20.22 -9.06
N LYS A 179 1.20 19.56 -10.22
CA LYS A 179 1.30 20.17 -11.55
C LYS A 179 -0.04 20.69 -12.07
N GLU A 180 -1.15 20.36 -11.42
CA GLU A 180 -2.49 20.69 -11.90
C GLU A 180 -2.90 22.11 -11.51
N LYS A 181 -3.46 22.84 -12.48
CA LYS A 181 -4.00 24.19 -12.28
C LYS A 181 -5.51 24.12 -12.09
N GLY A 182 -6.06 25.05 -11.31
CA GLY A 182 -7.51 25.18 -11.11
C GLY A 182 -8.10 24.24 -10.06
N LEU A 183 -7.27 23.54 -9.27
CA LEU A 183 -7.68 22.80 -8.09
C LEU A 183 -7.07 23.41 -6.82
N PRO A 184 -7.76 23.33 -5.67
CA PRO A 184 -7.13 23.55 -4.38
C PRO A 184 -5.92 22.61 -4.20
N LYS A 185 -4.88 23.11 -3.54
CA LYS A 185 -3.66 22.33 -3.29
C LYS A 185 -3.83 21.47 -2.05
N LEU A 186 -3.31 20.24 -2.10
CA LEU A 186 -3.11 19.42 -0.91
C LEU A 186 -2.13 20.13 0.03
N LYS A 187 -2.53 20.29 1.29
CA LYS A 187 -1.80 21.08 2.29
C LYS A 187 -0.67 20.28 2.94
N THR A 188 -0.93 19.01 3.25
CA THR A 188 0.06 18.07 3.79
C THR A 188 -0.12 16.68 3.21
N GLN A 189 0.98 15.91 3.21
CA GLN A 189 0.98 14.48 2.94
C GLN A 189 1.51 13.74 4.18
N ALA A 190 0.79 12.73 4.65
CA ALA A 190 1.22 11.86 5.74
C ALA A 190 1.36 10.42 5.22
N LEU A 191 2.58 9.90 5.16
CA LEU A 191 2.85 8.60 4.54
C LEU A 191 3.23 7.58 5.61
N LEU A 192 2.36 6.60 5.86
CA LEU A 192 2.61 5.57 6.87
C LEU A 192 3.36 4.40 6.21
N TYR A 193 4.66 4.26 6.50
CA TYR A 193 5.54 3.21 5.96
C TYR A 193 5.36 2.92 4.44
N PRO A 194 5.47 3.94 3.57
CA PRO A 194 5.05 3.86 2.17
C PRO A 194 5.97 2.98 1.29
N ALA A 195 5.37 2.31 0.30
CA ALA A 195 6.09 1.52 -0.71
C ALA A 195 6.55 2.40 -1.89
N LEU A 196 7.62 3.18 -1.73
CA LEU A 196 7.96 4.24 -2.68
C LEU A 196 8.86 3.84 -3.87
N GLN A 197 9.49 2.67 -3.84
CA GLN A 197 10.43 2.24 -4.86
C GLN A 197 10.35 0.73 -5.13
N ALA A 198 10.56 0.37 -6.40
CA ALA A 198 10.62 -1.00 -6.89
C ALA A 198 11.96 -1.30 -7.60
N ILE A 199 13.01 -0.51 -7.35
CA ILE A 199 14.31 -0.57 -8.04
C ILE A 199 15.30 -1.48 -7.30
N ASP A 200 15.29 -1.41 -5.97
CA ASP A 200 16.27 -2.06 -5.11
C ASP A 200 15.60 -2.78 -3.93
N PHE A 201 15.60 -4.12 -3.97
CA PHE A 201 15.16 -4.99 -2.88
C PHE A 201 16.32 -5.45 -1.98
N HIS A 202 17.48 -4.79 -2.04
CA HIS A 202 18.66 -5.02 -1.19
C HIS A 202 19.00 -3.82 -0.30
N THR A 203 18.04 -2.93 -0.06
CA THR A 203 18.22 -1.89 0.96
C THR A 203 18.46 -2.53 2.35
N PRO A 204 19.10 -1.81 3.29
CA PRO A 204 19.33 -2.33 4.63
C PRO A 204 18.08 -2.90 5.31
N SER A 205 16.93 -2.25 5.16
CA SER A 205 15.67 -2.69 5.78
C SER A 205 15.09 -3.96 5.15
N TYR A 206 15.26 -4.17 3.84
CA TYR A 206 14.87 -5.42 3.17
C TYR A 206 15.74 -6.61 3.59
N LEU A 207 16.99 -6.36 4.02
CA LEU A 207 17.94 -7.42 4.41
C LEU A 207 17.92 -7.72 5.92
N ASP A 208 17.79 -6.70 6.76
CA ASP A 208 17.79 -6.82 8.22
C ASP A 208 16.46 -7.36 8.77
N HIS A 209 15.39 -7.34 7.96
CA HIS A 209 14.03 -7.85 8.25
C HIS A 209 13.37 -7.37 9.56
N GLY A 210 14.08 -6.57 10.38
CA GLY A 210 13.63 -6.12 11.69
C GLY A 210 13.21 -7.26 12.62
N HIS A 211 12.71 -6.90 13.80
CA HIS A 211 12.09 -7.83 14.74
C HIS A 211 10.57 -8.02 14.50
N LEU A 212 9.99 -7.26 13.57
CA LEU A 212 8.56 -7.24 13.26
C LEU A 212 8.33 -7.83 11.85
N ASN A 213 8.22 -9.15 11.80
CA ASN A 213 8.07 -9.95 10.56
C ASN A 213 6.62 -9.95 9.99
N THR A 214 5.97 -8.80 9.88
CA THR A 214 4.61 -8.73 9.31
C THR A 214 4.60 -8.77 7.77
N LEU A 215 5.67 -8.30 7.12
CA LEU A 215 5.81 -8.24 5.66
C LEU A 215 7.19 -8.76 5.24
N THR A 216 7.23 -9.80 4.40
CA THR A 216 8.48 -10.38 3.88
C THR A 216 8.90 -9.75 2.56
N LYS A 217 10.19 -9.85 2.23
CA LYS A 217 10.72 -9.46 0.91
C LYS A 217 10.00 -10.20 -0.23
N ASP A 218 9.77 -11.51 -0.08
CA ASP A 218 9.05 -12.31 -1.07
C ASP A 218 7.65 -11.77 -1.34
N LEU A 219 6.91 -11.44 -0.28
CA LEU A 219 5.55 -10.94 -0.40
C LEU A 219 5.51 -9.53 -1.01
N MET A 220 6.46 -8.65 -0.66
CA MET A 220 6.55 -7.34 -1.33
C MET A 220 6.86 -7.46 -2.83
N VAL A 221 7.77 -8.35 -3.21
CA VAL A 221 8.07 -8.59 -4.62
C VAL A 221 6.83 -9.11 -5.35
N ALA A 222 6.08 -10.02 -4.74
CA ALA A 222 4.83 -10.52 -5.31
C ALA A 222 3.81 -9.39 -5.55
N TYR A 223 3.62 -8.48 -4.60
CA TYR A 223 2.74 -7.30 -4.77
C TYR A 223 3.16 -6.42 -5.93
N TRP A 224 4.46 -6.10 -6.05
CA TRP A 224 4.96 -5.31 -7.17
C TRP A 224 4.70 -6.00 -8.51
N ILE A 225 4.93 -7.31 -8.61
CA ILE A 225 4.73 -8.07 -9.85
C ILE A 225 3.25 -8.12 -10.24
N TRP A 226 2.33 -8.38 -9.30
CA TRP A 226 0.89 -8.34 -9.58
C TRP A 226 0.42 -6.95 -10.00
N TYR A 227 0.90 -5.90 -9.32
CA TYR A 227 0.53 -4.53 -9.66
C TYR A 227 1.07 -4.09 -11.03
N LEU A 228 2.24 -4.60 -11.43
CA LEU A 228 2.89 -4.35 -12.72
C LEU A 228 2.28 -5.15 -13.89
N ASN A 229 1.33 -6.04 -13.62
CA ASN A 229 0.79 -7.01 -14.59
C ASN A 229 1.85 -7.96 -15.17
N ASN A 230 2.65 -8.56 -14.29
CA ASN A 230 3.68 -9.51 -14.66
C ASN A 230 3.47 -10.90 -14.08
N ASP A 231 4.20 -11.86 -14.64
CA ASP A 231 4.22 -13.24 -14.17
C ASP A 231 5.05 -13.37 -12.89
N GLN A 232 4.52 -14.09 -11.90
CA GLN A 232 5.19 -14.34 -10.61
C GLN A 232 6.48 -15.18 -10.73
N SER A 233 6.69 -15.86 -11.86
CA SER A 233 7.96 -16.53 -12.19
C SER A 233 9.15 -15.55 -12.23
N PHE A 234 8.92 -14.24 -12.40
CA PHE A 234 9.98 -13.24 -12.30
C PHE A 234 10.38 -12.91 -10.84
N GLY A 235 9.75 -13.51 -9.83
CA GLY A 235 10.02 -13.24 -8.42
C GLY A 235 11.50 -13.33 -8.04
N GLU A 236 12.22 -14.37 -8.48
CA GLU A 236 13.66 -14.51 -8.21
C GLU A 236 14.49 -13.41 -8.90
N ALA A 237 14.12 -13.02 -10.12
CA ALA A 237 14.80 -11.95 -10.84
C ALA A 237 14.61 -10.60 -10.12
N PHE A 238 13.38 -10.30 -9.66
CA PHE A 238 13.11 -9.10 -8.88
C PHE A 238 13.86 -9.11 -7.54
N LYS A 239 13.83 -10.23 -6.82
CA LYS A 239 14.56 -10.37 -5.54
C LYS A 239 16.06 -10.18 -5.69
N ALA A 240 16.65 -10.57 -6.81
CA ALA A 240 18.05 -10.38 -7.10
C ALA A 240 18.40 -8.97 -7.63
N ASN A 241 17.41 -8.08 -7.81
CA ASN A 241 17.51 -6.82 -8.56
C ASN A 241 18.01 -7.02 -10.01
N ASN A 242 17.68 -8.16 -10.64
CA ASN A 242 18.01 -8.40 -12.04
C ASN A 242 17.04 -7.68 -13.00
N HIS A 243 15.90 -7.21 -12.50
CA HIS A 243 14.96 -6.42 -13.28
C HIS A 243 15.43 -4.97 -13.52
N THR A 244 16.54 -4.55 -12.90
CA THR A 244 17.15 -3.22 -13.09
C THR A 244 18.52 -3.29 -13.77
N SER A 245 18.75 -2.40 -14.75
CA SER A 245 19.98 -2.37 -15.53
C SER A 245 21.18 -1.86 -14.72
N ASP A 246 22.40 -2.23 -15.14
CA ASP A 246 23.64 -1.69 -14.57
C ASP A 246 23.73 -0.16 -14.72
N GLN A 247 23.04 0.43 -15.70
CA GLN A 247 22.97 1.87 -15.89
C GLN A 247 22.07 2.54 -14.83
N LEU A 248 20.92 1.95 -14.49
CA LEU A 248 20.06 2.44 -13.41
C LEU A 248 20.77 2.33 -12.05
N LYS A 249 21.51 1.24 -11.83
CA LYS A 249 22.37 1.03 -10.65
C LYS A 249 23.56 1.99 -10.55
N LYS A 250 23.86 2.75 -11.61
CA LYS A 250 24.92 3.79 -11.66
C LYS A 250 24.35 5.20 -11.84
N SER A 251 23.03 5.34 -11.85
CA SER A 251 22.35 6.62 -12.02
C SER A 251 22.30 7.42 -10.71
N GLN A 252 21.80 8.66 -10.78
CA GLN A 252 21.55 9.48 -9.58
C GLN A 252 20.65 8.79 -8.53
N TYR A 253 19.73 7.93 -8.98
CA TYR A 253 18.81 7.19 -8.13
C TYR A 253 19.51 6.13 -7.26
N ALA A 254 20.67 5.62 -7.70
CA ALA A 254 21.49 4.71 -6.92
C ALA A 254 22.09 5.38 -5.67
N GLY A 255 22.16 6.72 -5.64
CA GLY A 255 22.59 7.49 -4.48
C GLY A 255 21.55 7.62 -3.36
N TYR A 256 20.29 7.22 -3.61
CA TYR A 256 19.21 7.31 -2.61
C TYR A 256 19.27 6.20 -1.56
N VAL A 257 20.11 5.19 -1.75
CA VAL A 257 20.33 4.09 -0.80
C VAL A 257 21.79 4.03 -0.40
N ASP A 258 22.10 4.36 0.87
CA ASP A 258 23.45 4.16 1.39
C ASP A 258 23.65 2.70 1.82
N HIS A 259 24.16 1.86 0.90
CA HIS A 259 24.47 0.47 1.19
C HIS A 259 25.53 0.28 2.28
N LYS A 260 26.25 1.32 2.72
CA LYS A 260 27.16 1.22 3.87
C LYS A 260 26.38 0.99 5.18
N MET A 261 25.12 1.43 5.24
CA MET A 261 24.20 1.21 6.35
C MET A 261 23.76 -0.26 6.48
N VAL A 262 24.00 -1.11 5.47
CA VAL A 262 23.77 -2.56 5.57
C VAL A 262 24.83 -3.17 6.49
N ARG A 263 24.38 -3.83 7.57
CA ARG A 263 25.27 -4.53 8.51
C ARG A 263 26.15 -5.53 7.74
N PRO A 264 27.47 -5.62 8.00
CA PRO A 264 28.38 -6.43 7.19
C PRO A 264 27.97 -7.91 7.05
N ASN A 265 27.35 -8.49 8.06
CA ASN A 265 26.84 -9.86 8.07
C ASN A 265 25.57 -10.08 7.25
N LEU A 266 24.85 -9.00 6.92
CA LEU A 266 23.62 -8.98 6.11
C LEU A 266 23.86 -8.49 4.68
N ARG A 267 25.03 -7.91 4.41
CA ARG A 267 25.40 -7.54 3.04
C ARG A 267 25.26 -8.78 2.18
N PRO A 268 24.62 -8.68 1.00
CA PRO A 268 24.54 -9.81 0.10
C PRO A 268 25.98 -10.27 -0.16
N LYS A 269 26.33 -11.49 0.28
CA LYS A 269 27.62 -12.11 -0.03
C LYS A 269 27.63 -12.23 -1.53
N VAL A 270 28.30 -11.30 -2.23
CA VAL A 270 28.33 -11.15 -3.70
C VAL A 270 27.30 -12.07 -4.32
N VAL A 271 26.05 -11.60 -4.46
CA VAL A 271 25.05 -12.39 -5.19
C VAL A 271 25.72 -12.64 -6.52
N LYS A 272 26.19 -13.88 -6.73
CA LYS A 272 26.65 -14.27 -8.05
C LYS A 272 25.45 -13.93 -8.91
N PRO A 273 25.59 -13.03 -9.90
CA PRO A 273 24.51 -12.83 -10.86
C PRO A 273 24.03 -14.23 -11.20
N VAL A 274 22.74 -14.50 -11.02
CA VAL A 274 22.20 -15.82 -11.38
C VAL A 274 22.76 -16.11 -12.76
N ASN A 275 23.52 -17.21 -12.84
CA ASN A 275 24.60 -17.38 -13.82
C ASN A 275 24.12 -16.92 -15.20
N LYS A 276 24.83 -15.98 -15.83
CA LYS A 276 24.44 -15.30 -17.08
C LYS A 276 24.06 -16.25 -18.22
N GLU A 277 24.46 -17.51 -18.11
CA GLU A 277 24.23 -18.56 -19.10
C GLU A 277 22.83 -19.20 -19.04
N ASN A 278 22.06 -19.01 -17.95
CA ASN A 278 20.74 -19.66 -17.79
C ASN A 278 19.58 -18.69 -17.54
N ILE A 279 19.83 -17.39 -17.50
CA ILE A 279 18.79 -16.36 -17.60
C ILE A 279 19.19 -15.50 -18.80
N GLU A 280 18.73 -15.87 -20.00
CA GLU A 280 18.40 -14.83 -20.97
C GLU A 280 17.55 -13.84 -20.18
N PHE A 281 17.99 -12.58 -19.98
CA PHE A 281 17.14 -11.59 -19.32
C PHE A 281 15.85 -11.61 -20.13
N PRO A 282 14.76 -12.22 -19.62
CA PRO A 282 13.54 -12.21 -20.38
C PRO A 282 13.21 -10.72 -20.51
N GLU A 283 12.77 -10.28 -21.67
CA GLU A 283 12.15 -8.96 -21.75
C GLU A 283 10.99 -8.99 -20.75
N ILE A 284 11.21 -8.49 -19.53
CA ILE A 284 10.19 -8.46 -18.49
C ILE A 284 9.16 -7.47 -19.01
N PRO A 285 7.94 -7.93 -19.32
CA PRO A 285 6.90 -7.04 -19.85
C PRO A 285 6.71 -5.84 -18.93
N ASN A 286 6.45 -4.67 -19.49
CA ASN A 286 6.14 -3.45 -18.71
C ASN A 286 7.24 -3.02 -17.72
N ILE A 287 8.46 -3.54 -17.77
CA ILE A 287 9.51 -3.23 -16.78
C ILE A 287 9.83 -1.74 -16.70
N VAL A 288 9.68 -1.01 -17.81
CA VAL A 288 9.87 0.45 -17.86
C VAL A 288 8.92 1.21 -16.94
N THR A 289 7.76 0.64 -16.60
CA THR A 289 6.77 1.24 -15.70
C THR A 289 7.29 1.41 -14.28
N ILE A 290 8.32 0.66 -13.85
CA ILE A 290 8.93 0.88 -12.53
C ILE A 290 9.59 2.26 -12.39
N LEU A 291 9.87 2.93 -13.52
CA LEU A 291 10.41 4.29 -13.59
C LEU A 291 9.32 5.36 -13.72
N ASP A 292 8.04 4.96 -13.77
CA ASP A 292 6.93 5.92 -13.72
C ASP A 292 6.79 6.43 -12.27
N PRO A 293 6.88 7.76 -12.02
CA PRO A 293 6.74 8.33 -10.68
C PRO A 293 5.33 8.15 -10.08
N HIS A 294 4.33 7.77 -10.88
CA HIS A 294 3.00 7.41 -10.38
C HIS A 294 2.89 5.92 -10.00
N PHE A 295 3.84 5.09 -10.45
CA PHE A 295 3.97 3.69 -10.03
C PHE A 295 4.89 3.58 -8.80
N ALA A 296 6.06 4.21 -8.87
CA ALA A 296 7.06 4.23 -7.80
C ALA A 296 7.55 5.68 -7.58
N PRO A 297 6.98 6.44 -6.64
CA PRO A 297 7.25 7.88 -6.46
C PRO A 297 8.70 8.31 -6.18
N LEU A 298 9.62 7.39 -5.89
CA LEU A 298 11.06 7.66 -5.74
C LEU A 298 11.93 7.13 -6.90
N SER A 299 11.33 6.77 -8.04
CA SER A 299 12.05 6.32 -9.24
C SER A 299 12.55 7.45 -10.15
#